data_AF-A0A094DQP0-F1
#
_entry.id   AF-A0A094DQP0-F1
#
_cell.length_a   1.000
_cell.length_b   1.000
_cell.length_c   1.000
_cell.angle_alpha   90.00
_cell.angle_beta   90.00
_cell.angle_gamma   90.00
#
_symmetry.space_group_name_H-M   'P 1'
#
loop_
_entity.id
_entity.type
_entity.pdbx_description
1 polymer ?
#
loop_
_entity_poly.entity_id
_entity_poly.type
_entity_poly.pdbx_seq_one_letter_code
_entity_poly.pdbx_strand_id
1 'polypeptide(L)'
;MEEIIVTSWMMYFDSETGASSIELYNASKDQYRVAPFMRIPLPWPFSHGMASEKGKEMENIFRPTVNEILENFNIAPSSIRATKMWKRGIINTAKDTVVVPTDDKDTTRWTLAADEIRHAILPWATEVNLEFRVELRNECLMYKDVSTALSYDEDIRNIVSKIQAPMLARVEDLIAGAWRSVTFDGRQPFGVPHGVPVSNTPTVMILVSIGARNLWESVEEQLCRVVEDIIPSGMSISLEILPSNFVC
;
A
#
# COMPACT_ATOMS: atom_id res chain seq x y z
N MET A 1 -23.61 11.60 8.56
CA MET A 1 -22.42 10.89 9.08
C MET A 1 -22.25 9.56 8.34
N GLU A 2 -23.31 8.76 8.15
CA GLU A 2 -23.32 7.59 7.26
C GLU A 2 -22.96 7.93 5.80
N GLU A 3 -23.48 9.03 5.25
CA GLU A 3 -23.30 9.39 3.83
C GLU A 3 -21.83 9.54 3.37
N ILE A 4 -20.93 10.02 4.23
CA ILE A 4 -19.50 10.23 3.89
C ILE A 4 -18.70 8.91 4.00
N ILE A 5 -19.08 8.03 4.92
CA ILE A 5 -18.47 6.71 5.09
C ILE A 5 -18.94 5.77 3.97
N VAL A 6 -20.23 5.81 3.64
CA VAL A 6 -20.86 5.06 2.54
C VAL A 6 -20.25 5.46 1.19
N THR A 7 -20.05 6.75 0.92
CA THR A 7 -19.46 7.21 -0.35
C THR A 7 -18.00 6.81 -0.54
N SER A 8 -17.20 6.72 0.54
CA SER A 8 -15.79 6.29 0.45
C SER A 8 -15.65 4.77 0.25
N TRP A 9 -16.48 3.97 0.92
CA TRP A 9 -16.49 2.50 0.76
C TRP A 9 -16.92 2.06 -0.63
N MET A 10 -18.01 2.64 -1.16
CA MET A 10 -18.56 2.30 -2.47
C MET A 10 -17.62 2.64 -3.63
N MET A 11 -16.63 3.53 -3.43
CA MET A 11 -15.63 3.82 -4.45
C MET A 11 -14.69 2.64 -4.69
N TYR A 12 -14.38 1.86 -3.66
CA TYR A 12 -13.31 0.86 -3.72
C TYR A 12 -13.80 -0.58 -3.51
N PHE A 13 -14.99 -0.78 -2.95
CA PHE A 13 -15.55 -2.10 -2.70
C PHE A 13 -17.00 -2.17 -3.13
N ASP A 14 -17.33 -3.24 -3.85
CA ASP A 14 -18.69 -3.60 -4.23
C ASP A 14 -19.17 -4.75 -3.34
N SER A 15 -20.11 -4.45 -2.45
CA SER A 15 -20.68 -5.42 -1.51
C SER A 15 -21.59 -6.46 -2.18
N GLU A 16 -22.12 -6.19 -3.37
CA GLU A 16 -22.99 -7.14 -4.08
C GLU A 16 -22.16 -8.25 -4.73
N THR A 17 -21.03 -7.88 -5.33
CA THR A 17 -20.17 -8.83 -6.04
C THR A 17 -19.00 -9.33 -5.19
N GLY A 18 -18.65 -8.62 -4.11
CA GLY A 18 -17.43 -8.85 -3.33
C GLY A 18 -16.17 -8.32 -4.02
N ALA A 19 -16.28 -7.67 -5.18
CA ALA A 19 -15.15 -7.15 -5.92
C ALA A 19 -14.59 -5.89 -5.25
N SER A 20 -13.27 -5.78 -5.19
CA SER A 20 -12.59 -4.55 -4.74
C SER A 20 -11.78 -3.94 -5.87
N SER A 21 -11.40 -2.67 -5.73
CA SER A 21 -10.42 -2.06 -6.62
C SER A 21 -9.02 -2.61 -6.34
N ILE A 22 -8.16 -2.63 -7.35
CA ILE A 22 -6.77 -3.11 -7.19
C ILE A 22 -6.00 -2.30 -6.12
N GLU A 23 -6.29 -1.01 -5.97
CA GLU A 23 -5.65 -0.17 -4.96
C GLU A 23 -6.05 -0.58 -3.54
N LEU A 24 -7.33 -0.89 -3.31
CA LEU A 24 -7.80 -1.37 -2.01
C LEU A 24 -7.21 -2.73 -1.70
N TYR A 25 -7.21 -3.64 -2.68
CA TYR A 25 -6.60 -4.95 -2.53
C TYR A 25 -5.12 -4.89 -2.18
N ASN A 26 -4.36 -4.07 -2.90
CA ASN A 26 -2.94 -3.90 -2.61
C ASN A 26 -2.71 -3.26 -1.24
N ALA A 27 -3.52 -2.27 -0.87
CA ALA A 27 -3.40 -1.61 0.43
C ALA A 27 -3.77 -2.54 1.60
N SER A 28 -4.75 -3.44 1.44
CA SER A 28 -5.17 -4.36 2.51
C SER A 28 -4.14 -5.41 2.86
N LYS A 29 -3.13 -5.63 2.01
CA LYS A 29 -2.00 -6.54 2.30
C LYS A 29 -1.01 -5.97 3.31
N ASP A 30 -0.96 -4.65 3.47
CA ASP A 30 -0.09 -3.98 4.45
C ASP A 30 -0.87 -3.66 5.74
N GLN A 31 -0.96 -4.65 6.63
CA GLN A 31 -1.66 -4.49 7.92
C GLN A 31 -1.04 -3.43 8.83
N TYR A 32 0.22 -3.05 8.60
CA TYR A 32 0.98 -2.12 9.43
C TYR A 32 0.85 -0.67 8.95
N ARG A 33 -0.17 -0.37 8.16
CA ARG A 33 -0.45 0.97 7.67
C ARG A 33 -1.93 1.18 7.40
N VAL A 34 -2.52 2.16 8.07
CA VAL A 34 -3.95 2.48 7.93
C VAL A 34 -4.19 3.96 7.70
N ALA A 35 -5.30 4.24 7.03
CA ALA A 35 -5.85 5.58 6.84
C ALA A 35 -7.33 5.58 7.25
N PRO A 36 -7.88 6.73 7.69
CA PRO A 36 -9.23 6.79 8.24
C PRO A 36 -10.32 6.59 7.19
N PHE A 37 -11.49 6.19 7.67
CA PHE A 37 -12.73 5.97 6.95
C PHE A 37 -12.56 5.03 5.76
N MET A 38 -11.75 3.99 5.98
CA MET A 38 -11.44 2.96 4.99
C MET A 38 -10.87 3.55 3.68
N ARG A 39 -10.21 4.71 3.80
CA ARG A 39 -9.42 5.28 2.71
C ARG A 39 -8.11 4.49 2.58
N ILE A 40 -7.53 4.58 1.40
CA ILE A 40 -6.26 3.94 1.10
C ILE A 40 -5.11 4.87 1.53
N PRO A 41 -4.17 4.39 2.39
CA PRO A 41 -2.93 5.11 2.67
C PRO A 41 -2.17 5.39 1.38
N LEU A 42 -1.35 6.45 1.33
CA LEU A 42 -0.61 6.81 0.14
C LEU A 42 0.35 5.67 -0.28
N PRO A 43 0.13 4.96 -1.41
CA PRO A 43 0.89 3.75 -1.70
C PRO A 43 2.40 3.96 -1.71
N TRP A 44 3.15 2.97 -1.20
CA TRP A 44 4.61 2.93 -1.37
C TRP A 44 4.95 2.57 -2.83
N PRO A 45 6.03 3.12 -3.44
CA PRO A 45 6.85 4.19 -2.91
C PRO A 45 6.18 5.57 -3.05
N PHE A 46 6.36 6.42 -2.04
CA PHE A 46 5.94 7.81 -2.06
C PHE A 46 7.12 8.75 -1.85
N SER A 47 6.93 10.01 -2.19
CA SER A 47 7.87 11.09 -1.88
C SER A 47 7.29 11.96 -0.78
N HIS A 48 8.18 12.58 0.00
CA HIS A 48 7.78 13.44 1.11
C HIS A 48 8.67 14.68 1.21
N GLY A 49 8.17 15.68 1.92
CA GLY A 49 8.85 16.94 2.18
C GLY A 49 8.34 17.59 3.45
N MET A 50 8.77 18.83 3.68
CA MET A 50 8.25 19.65 4.77
C MET A 50 6.75 19.90 4.56
N ALA A 51 5.98 19.82 5.65
CA ALA A 51 4.59 20.27 5.65
C ALA A 51 4.50 21.76 5.27
N SER A 52 3.32 22.20 4.84
CA SER A 52 3.06 23.65 4.75
C SER A 52 3.17 24.31 6.13
N GLU A 53 3.38 25.63 6.16
CA GLU A 53 3.40 26.41 7.41
C GLU A 53 2.15 26.16 8.24
N LYS A 54 0.97 26.22 7.60
CA LYS A 54 -0.32 25.87 8.22
C LYS A 54 -0.33 24.44 8.76
N GLY A 55 0.13 23.47 7.98
CA GLY A 55 0.21 22.07 8.42
C GLY A 55 1.10 21.90 9.65
N LYS A 56 2.20 22.65 9.73
CA LYS A 56 3.11 22.62 10.88
C LYS A 56 2.53 23.31 12.11
N GLU A 57 1.82 24.42 11.95
CA GLU A 57 1.09 25.07 13.04
C GLU A 57 0.01 24.14 13.61
N MET A 58 -0.77 23.51 12.72
CA MET A 58 -1.83 22.57 13.10
C MET A 58 -1.29 21.33 13.81
N GLU A 59 -0.06 20.87 13.51
CA GLU A 59 0.57 19.74 14.21
C GLU A 59 0.61 19.95 15.73
N ASN A 60 0.92 21.17 16.19
CA ASN A 60 0.98 21.48 17.62
C ASN A 60 -0.40 21.50 18.26
N ILE A 61 -1.42 21.92 17.51
CA ILE A 61 -2.82 21.95 17.96
C ILE A 61 -3.38 20.53 18.04
N PHE A 62 -3.08 19.67 17.06
CA PHE A 62 -3.59 18.31 17.01
C PHE A 62 -2.93 17.39 18.05
N ARG A 63 -1.66 17.60 18.36
CA ARG A 63 -0.84 16.67 19.15
C ARG A 63 -1.49 16.24 20.48
N PRO A 64 -2.02 17.13 21.33
CA PRO A 64 -2.64 16.71 22.61
C PRO A 64 -3.83 15.77 22.39
N THR A 65 -4.76 16.15 21.52
CA THR A 65 -5.95 15.36 21.19
C THR A 65 -5.61 14.03 20.53
N VAL A 66 -4.62 14.03 19.62
CA VAL A 66 -4.16 12.79 18.97
C VAL A 66 -3.53 11.84 19.98
N ASN A 67 -2.73 12.35 20.92
CA ASN A 67 -2.15 11.52 21.99
C ASN A 67 -3.24 10.90 22.89
N GLU A 68 -4.22 11.69 23.33
CA GLU A 68 -5.32 11.21 24.18
C GLU A 68 -6.12 10.10 23.48
N ILE A 69 -6.43 10.26 22.19
CA ILE A 69 -7.11 9.23 21.40
C ILE A 69 -6.24 7.97 21.35
N LEU A 70 -4.96 8.09 20.96
CA LEU A 70 -4.07 6.93 20.86
C LEU A 70 -3.94 6.17 22.19
N GLU A 71 -3.89 6.88 23.32
CA GLU A 71 -3.89 6.28 24.66
C GLU A 71 -5.16 5.46 24.93
N ASN A 72 -6.35 5.96 24.57
CA ASN A 72 -7.62 5.22 24.69
C ASN A 72 -7.67 3.96 23.82
N PHE A 73 -6.87 3.93 22.75
CA PHE A 73 -6.71 2.78 21.87
C PHE A 73 -5.55 1.85 22.28
N ASN A 74 -4.81 2.19 23.34
CA ASN A 74 -3.57 1.52 23.77
C ASN A 74 -2.50 1.50 22.66
N ILE A 75 -2.39 2.59 21.91
CA ILE A 75 -1.38 2.74 20.84
C ILE A 75 -0.32 3.72 21.33
N ALA A 76 0.94 3.29 21.33
CA ALA A 76 2.07 4.13 21.72
C ALA A 76 2.71 4.76 20.47
N PRO A 77 2.49 6.06 20.19
CA PRO A 77 3.16 6.72 19.07
C PRO A 77 4.64 6.96 19.39
N SER A 78 5.53 6.67 18.44
CA SER A 78 6.93 7.10 18.53
C SER A 78 7.08 8.58 18.14
N SER A 79 6.16 9.11 17.33
CA SER A 79 6.01 10.55 17.10
C SER A 79 4.62 10.88 16.54
N ILE A 80 4.28 12.17 16.54
CA ILE A 80 3.16 12.72 15.77
C ILE A 80 3.73 13.87 14.97
N ARG A 81 3.61 13.83 13.64
CA ARG A 81 4.21 14.83 12.76
C ARG A 81 3.34 15.12 11.54
N ALA A 82 3.26 16.39 11.17
CA ALA A 82 2.74 16.79 9.87
C ALA A 82 3.87 16.72 8.84
N THR A 83 3.62 16.07 7.71
CA THR A 83 4.54 16.02 6.57
C THR A 83 3.76 16.14 5.27
N LYS A 84 4.36 16.79 4.27
CA LYS A 84 3.79 16.83 2.94
C LYS A 84 4.16 15.55 2.19
N MET A 85 3.17 14.81 1.70
CA MET A 85 3.38 13.51 1.04
C MET A 85 2.65 13.44 -0.30
N TRP A 86 3.30 12.86 -1.32
CA TRP A 86 2.76 12.68 -2.68
C TRP A 86 3.18 11.37 -3.32
N LYS A 87 2.38 10.92 -4.30
CA LYS A 87 2.74 9.76 -5.14
C LYS A 87 4.06 10.06 -5.84
N ARG A 88 5.01 9.11 -5.81
CA ARG A 88 6.32 9.29 -6.44
C ARG A 88 6.15 9.67 -7.92
N GLY A 89 6.88 10.70 -8.35
CA GLY A 89 6.78 11.23 -9.72
C GLY A 89 5.56 12.11 -10.02
N ILE A 90 4.61 12.28 -9.08
CA ILE A 90 3.36 13.02 -9.32
C ILE A 90 3.13 14.09 -8.23
N ILE A 91 3.89 15.19 -8.31
CA ILE A 91 3.92 16.26 -7.29
C ILE A 91 2.56 16.92 -7.03
N ASN A 92 1.67 16.98 -8.02
CA ASN A 92 0.34 17.58 -7.85
C ASN A 92 -0.58 16.79 -6.90
N THR A 93 -0.19 15.57 -6.49
CA THR A 93 -0.90 14.76 -5.48
C THR A 93 -0.47 15.08 -4.04
N ALA A 94 0.40 16.09 -3.87
CA ALA A 94 0.94 16.49 -2.58
C ALA A 94 -0.13 17.06 -1.65
N LYS A 95 -0.22 16.46 -0.46
CA LYS A 95 -1.10 16.90 0.62
C LYS A 95 -0.35 16.81 1.94
N ASP A 96 -0.68 17.70 2.86
CA ASP A 96 -0.20 17.57 4.23
C ASP A 96 -0.88 16.37 4.91
N THR A 97 -0.10 15.63 5.68
CA THR A 97 -0.47 14.35 6.27
C THR A 97 0.04 14.30 7.72
N VAL A 98 -0.83 14.03 8.70
CA VAL A 98 -0.44 13.67 10.07
C VAL A 98 -0.06 12.22 9.96
N VAL A 99 1.24 11.99 10.08
CA VAL A 99 1.78 10.67 10.21
C VAL A 99 1.96 10.42 11.69
N VAL A 100 1.40 9.30 12.15
CA VAL A 100 1.60 8.75 13.48
C VAL A 100 2.40 7.46 13.32
N PRO A 101 3.74 7.49 13.44
CA PRO A 101 4.54 6.29 13.54
C PRO A 101 4.36 5.64 14.91
N THR A 102 4.34 4.32 14.96
CA THR A 102 4.34 3.51 16.19
C THR A 102 5.19 2.26 15.97
N ASP A 103 5.73 1.68 17.05
CA ASP A 103 6.42 0.38 17.01
C ASP A 103 5.47 -0.78 17.36
N ASP A 104 4.19 -0.48 17.62
CA ASP A 104 3.18 -1.47 17.96
C ASP A 104 2.94 -2.45 16.81
N LYS A 105 2.63 -3.69 17.20
CA LYS A 105 2.38 -4.80 16.28
C LYS A 105 0.92 -5.25 16.25
N ASP A 106 0.17 -4.95 17.31
CA ASP A 106 -1.27 -5.19 17.35
C ASP A 106 -1.99 -4.08 16.60
N THR A 107 -2.45 -4.39 15.39
CA THR A 107 -3.12 -3.46 14.47
C THR A 107 -4.64 -3.48 14.61
N THR A 108 -5.19 -4.30 15.50
CA THR A 108 -6.64 -4.61 15.59
C THR A 108 -7.51 -3.35 15.73
N ARG A 109 -7.03 -2.34 16.46
CA ARG A 109 -7.79 -1.10 16.71
C ARG A 109 -7.30 0.11 15.92
N TRP A 110 -6.34 -0.08 15.01
CA TRP A 110 -5.68 1.03 14.32
C TRP A 110 -6.63 1.81 13.42
N THR A 111 -7.51 1.13 12.67
CA THR A 111 -8.50 1.80 11.82
C THR A 111 -9.44 2.67 12.63
N LEU A 112 -9.95 2.16 13.76
CA LEU A 112 -10.83 2.93 14.66
C LEU A 112 -10.11 4.15 15.25
N ALA A 113 -8.85 3.99 15.67
CA ALA A 113 -8.04 5.10 16.16
C ALA A 113 -7.81 6.16 15.08
N ALA A 114 -7.50 5.75 13.85
CA ALA A 114 -7.34 6.67 12.72
C ALA A 114 -8.64 7.44 12.42
N ASP A 115 -9.79 6.76 12.46
CA ASP A 115 -11.11 7.35 12.28
C ASP A 115 -11.40 8.42 13.34
N GLU A 116 -11.18 8.10 14.61
CA GLU A 116 -11.37 9.05 15.72
C GLU A 116 -10.41 10.24 15.61
N ILE A 117 -9.14 10.02 15.31
CA ILE A 117 -8.18 11.11 15.05
C ILE A 117 -8.71 12.02 13.94
N ARG A 118 -9.11 11.44 12.81
CA ARG A 118 -9.57 12.22 11.66
C ARG A 118 -10.83 13.00 11.97
N HIS A 119 -11.74 12.42 12.75
CA HIS A 119 -12.97 13.05 13.21
C HIS A 119 -12.66 14.23 14.14
N ALA A 120 -11.79 14.02 15.13
CA ALA A 120 -11.43 15.03 16.12
C ALA A 120 -10.71 16.24 15.52
N ILE A 121 -9.81 16.03 14.55
CA ILE A 121 -9.04 17.14 13.96
C ILE A 121 -9.76 17.85 12.80
N LEU A 122 -10.83 17.26 12.26
CA LEU A 122 -11.55 17.80 11.09
C LEU A 122 -12.05 19.24 11.31
N PRO A 123 -12.69 19.59 12.44
CA PRO A 123 -13.23 20.94 12.64
C PRO A 123 -12.16 22.02 12.53
N TRP A 124 -11.03 21.83 13.20
CA TRP A 124 -9.90 22.77 13.14
C TRP A 124 -9.27 22.84 11.75
N ALA A 125 -9.10 21.70 11.07
CA ALA A 125 -8.58 21.68 9.70
C ALA A 125 -9.52 22.43 8.72
N THR A 126 -10.83 22.28 8.90
CA THR A 126 -11.84 22.99 8.10
C THR A 126 -11.83 24.50 8.38
N GLU A 127 -11.69 24.92 9.64
CA GLU A 127 -11.63 26.34 10.04
C GLU A 127 -10.51 27.09 9.31
N VAL A 128 -9.34 26.46 9.14
CA VAL A 128 -8.19 27.07 8.46
C VAL A 128 -8.10 26.75 6.96
N ASN A 129 -9.13 26.09 6.41
CA ASN A 129 -9.21 25.59 5.04
C ASN A 129 -7.97 24.76 4.64
N LEU A 130 -7.57 23.82 5.50
CA LEU A 130 -6.46 22.91 5.28
C LEU A 130 -6.98 21.52 4.93
N GLU A 131 -6.70 21.08 3.69
CA GLU A 131 -6.93 19.69 3.33
C GLU A 131 -5.82 18.82 3.92
N PHE A 132 -6.22 17.78 4.65
CA PHE A 132 -5.30 17.02 5.48
C PHE A 132 -5.59 15.51 5.46
N ARG A 133 -4.52 14.68 5.41
CA ARG A 133 -4.58 13.22 5.53
C ARG A 133 -4.13 12.77 6.92
N VAL A 134 -4.57 11.59 7.34
CA VAL A 134 -4.08 10.93 8.55
C VAL A 134 -3.59 9.55 8.16
N GLU A 135 -2.40 9.17 8.62
CA GLU A 135 -1.85 7.83 8.45
C GLU A 135 -1.23 7.35 9.76
N LEU A 136 -1.71 6.21 10.26
CA LEU A 136 -1.09 5.48 11.37
C LEU A 136 -0.28 4.33 10.76
N ARG A 137 0.99 4.18 11.15
CA ARG A 137 1.88 3.18 10.53
C ARG A 137 2.98 2.68 11.45
N ASN A 138 3.37 1.41 11.28
CA ASN A 138 4.63 0.91 11.80
C ASN A 138 5.71 1.10 10.73
N GLU A 139 6.60 2.08 10.90
CA GLU A 139 7.62 2.37 9.88
C GLU A 139 8.62 1.22 9.69
N CYS A 140 8.80 0.35 10.69
CA CYS A 140 9.70 -0.79 10.61
C CYS A 140 9.07 -2.00 9.91
N LEU A 141 7.75 -2.18 10.05
CA LEU A 141 7.03 -3.38 9.56
C LEU A 141 6.14 -3.13 8.34
N MET A 142 5.81 -1.88 8.02
CA MET A 142 5.04 -1.57 6.81
C MET A 142 5.77 -2.03 5.55
N TYR A 143 4.99 -2.38 4.54
CA TYR A 143 5.53 -2.84 3.27
C TYR A 143 6.36 -1.73 2.59
N LYS A 144 7.63 -2.03 2.29
CA LYS A 144 8.58 -1.09 1.68
C LYS A 144 9.48 -1.74 0.63
N ASP A 145 9.08 -2.86 0.06
CA ASP A 145 9.93 -3.52 -0.93
C ASP A 145 10.03 -2.67 -2.21
N VAL A 146 11.21 -2.73 -2.84
CA VAL A 146 11.53 -2.04 -4.08
C VAL A 146 11.94 -3.04 -5.15
N SER A 147 11.69 -2.68 -6.40
CA SER A 147 12.10 -3.50 -7.54
C SER A 147 13.56 -3.25 -7.85
N THR A 148 14.28 -4.33 -8.13
CA THR A 148 15.65 -4.30 -8.63
C THR A 148 15.81 -5.26 -9.80
N ALA A 149 16.94 -5.16 -10.49
CA ALA A 149 17.29 -6.15 -11.49
C ALA A 149 17.25 -7.55 -10.86
N LEU A 150 16.57 -8.47 -11.54
CA LEU A 150 16.52 -9.86 -11.11
C LEU A 150 17.92 -10.47 -11.21
N SER A 151 18.38 -11.05 -10.10
CA SER A 151 19.65 -11.76 -10.04
C SER A 151 19.50 -13.11 -10.72
N TYR A 152 19.97 -13.19 -11.95
CA TYR A 152 19.83 -14.39 -12.77
C TYR A 152 20.98 -15.36 -12.58
N ASP A 153 20.76 -16.43 -11.80
CA ASP A 153 21.47 -17.69 -12.03
C ASP A 153 20.83 -18.47 -13.20
N GLU A 154 21.44 -19.59 -13.59
CA GLU A 154 20.98 -20.38 -14.73
C GLU A 154 19.59 -21.02 -14.46
N ASP A 155 19.33 -21.38 -13.21
CA ASP A 155 18.08 -22.01 -12.79
C ASP A 155 16.91 -21.02 -12.83
N ILE A 156 17.07 -19.81 -12.29
CA ILE A 156 16.07 -18.75 -12.32
C ILE A 156 15.75 -18.34 -13.76
N ARG A 157 16.76 -18.21 -14.64
CA ARG A 157 16.51 -17.92 -16.08
C ARG A 157 15.64 -18.99 -16.72
N ASN A 158 15.96 -20.25 -16.48
CA ASN A 158 15.22 -21.37 -17.04
C ASN A 158 13.77 -21.38 -16.55
N ILE A 159 13.55 -21.18 -15.24
CA ILE A 159 12.21 -21.16 -14.67
C ILE A 159 11.40 -19.94 -15.14
N VAL A 160 11.97 -18.74 -15.13
CA VAL A 160 11.30 -17.53 -15.66
C VAL A 160 10.87 -17.74 -17.12
N SER A 161 11.73 -18.35 -17.95
CA SER A 161 11.39 -18.63 -19.35
C SER A 161 10.19 -19.57 -19.52
N LYS A 162 9.99 -20.50 -18.56
CA LYS A 162 8.87 -21.44 -18.54
C LYS A 162 7.58 -20.80 -18.01
N ILE A 163 7.68 -19.89 -17.04
CA ILE A 163 6.54 -19.20 -16.44
C ILE A 163 5.98 -18.12 -17.36
N GLN A 164 6.82 -17.43 -18.13
CA GLN A 164 6.44 -16.21 -18.85
C GLN A 164 5.19 -16.36 -19.73
N ALA A 165 5.14 -17.37 -20.60
CA ALA A 165 4.00 -17.54 -21.52
C ALA A 165 2.72 -18.04 -20.81
N PRO A 166 2.77 -19.09 -19.95
CA PRO A 166 1.61 -19.50 -19.16
C PRO A 166 1.05 -18.39 -18.27
N MET A 167 1.94 -17.60 -17.64
CA MET A 167 1.54 -16.48 -16.78
C MET A 167 0.82 -15.41 -17.58
N LEU A 168 1.39 -14.97 -18.71
CA LEU A 168 0.77 -13.95 -19.55
C LEU A 168 -0.61 -14.40 -20.04
N ALA A 169 -0.73 -15.64 -20.52
CA ALA A 169 -2.01 -16.18 -20.97
C ALA A 169 -3.06 -16.20 -19.84
N ARG A 170 -2.65 -16.56 -18.61
CA ARG A 170 -3.55 -16.57 -17.46
C ARG A 170 -3.94 -15.17 -16.99
N VAL A 171 -3.02 -14.21 -17.07
CA VAL A 171 -3.31 -12.79 -16.78
C VAL A 171 -4.29 -12.22 -17.80
N GLU A 172 -4.12 -12.53 -19.09
CA GLU A 172 -5.03 -12.09 -20.15
C GLU A 172 -6.46 -12.62 -19.96
N ASP A 173 -6.58 -13.87 -19.49
CA ASP A 173 -7.85 -14.53 -19.18
C ASP A 173 -8.53 -13.93 -17.94
N LEU A 174 -7.80 -13.80 -16.82
CA LEU A 174 -8.36 -13.38 -15.53
C LEU A 174 -8.55 -11.86 -15.38
N ILE A 175 -7.73 -11.07 -16.08
CA ILE A 175 -7.64 -9.61 -15.94
C ILE A 175 -7.85 -8.93 -17.30
N ALA A 176 -8.76 -9.49 -18.10
CA ALA A 176 -9.04 -9.06 -19.46
C ALA A 176 -9.35 -7.55 -19.53
N GLY A 177 -8.62 -6.85 -20.42
CA GLY A 177 -8.80 -5.41 -20.65
C GLY A 177 -8.27 -4.47 -19.57
N ALA A 178 -7.82 -5.00 -18.42
CA ALA A 178 -7.33 -4.20 -17.30
C ALA A 178 -5.83 -4.36 -17.02
N TRP A 179 -5.19 -5.49 -17.40
CA TRP A 179 -3.74 -5.68 -17.24
C TRP A 179 -2.93 -4.71 -18.11
N ARG A 180 -1.70 -4.40 -17.69
CA ARG A 180 -0.79 -3.45 -18.35
C ARG A 180 0.58 -4.04 -18.64
N SER A 181 1.14 -4.81 -17.71
CA SER A 181 2.41 -5.50 -17.91
C SER A 181 2.53 -6.69 -16.99
N VAL A 182 3.34 -7.66 -17.44
CA VAL A 182 3.85 -8.77 -16.63
C VAL A 182 5.37 -8.71 -16.71
N THR A 183 6.05 -8.51 -15.59
CA THR A 183 7.52 -8.45 -15.52
C THR A 183 8.06 -9.39 -14.45
N PHE A 184 9.36 -9.63 -14.49
CA PHE A 184 10.07 -10.44 -13.51
C PHE A 184 11.15 -9.56 -12.88
N ASP A 185 10.96 -9.29 -11.59
CA ASP A 185 11.79 -8.36 -10.84
C ASP A 185 12.40 -9.08 -9.64
N GLY A 186 13.54 -8.60 -9.17
CA GLY A 186 14.02 -8.96 -7.85
C GLY A 186 13.45 -8.00 -6.82
N ARG A 187 12.68 -8.49 -5.85
CA ARG A 187 12.10 -7.68 -4.76
C ARG A 187 13.02 -7.72 -3.55
N GLN A 188 13.33 -6.55 -3.02
CA GLN A 188 14.17 -6.41 -1.83
C GLN A 188 13.62 -5.35 -0.88
N PRO A 189 13.82 -5.49 0.45
CA PRO A 189 13.47 -4.45 1.40
C PRO A 189 14.21 -3.14 1.10
N PHE A 190 13.50 -2.02 1.18
CA PHE A 190 14.10 -0.69 1.03
C PHE A 190 15.23 -0.46 2.05
N GLY A 191 16.35 0.09 1.57
CA GLY A 191 17.53 0.39 2.38
C GLY A 191 18.58 -0.72 2.42
N VAL A 192 18.28 -1.91 1.87
CA VAL A 192 19.29 -2.97 1.71
C VAL A 192 20.22 -2.61 0.53
N PRO A 193 21.56 -2.72 0.70
CA PRO A 193 22.51 -2.49 -0.39
C PRO A 193 22.27 -3.45 -1.55
N HIS A 194 22.42 -2.96 -2.78
CA HIS A 194 22.24 -3.77 -3.98
C HIS A 194 23.28 -4.91 -4.02
N GLY A 195 22.85 -6.11 -4.40
CA GLY A 195 23.74 -7.26 -4.59
C GLY A 195 23.97 -8.14 -3.35
N VAL A 196 23.26 -7.91 -2.24
CA VAL A 196 23.20 -8.86 -1.13
C VAL A 196 22.27 -10.02 -1.54
N PRO A 197 22.78 -11.24 -1.81
CA PRO A 197 22.00 -12.30 -2.48
C PRO A 197 20.76 -12.75 -1.72
N VAL A 198 20.77 -12.61 -0.39
CA VAL A 198 19.68 -13.00 0.49
C VAL A 198 18.44 -12.11 0.34
N SER A 199 18.55 -10.98 -0.37
CA SER A 199 17.50 -9.96 -0.42
C SER A 199 16.82 -9.78 -1.78
N ASN A 200 17.23 -10.47 -2.85
CA ASN A 200 16.68 -10.30 -4.20
C ASN A 200 15.66 -11.42 -4.53
N THR A 201 14.50 -11.39 -3.89
CA THR A 201 13.46 -12.41 -4.09
C THR A 201 12.91 -12.35 -5.51
N PRO A 202 13.06 -13.40 -6.34
CA PRO A 202 12.45 -13.44 -7.66
C PRO A 202 10.94 -13.30 -7.57
N THR A 203 10.36 -12.36 -8.30
CA THR A 203 8.93 -12.04 -8.19
C THR A 203 8.33 -11.76 -9.56
N VAL A 204 7.17 -12.36 -9.83
CA VAL A 204 6.31 -12.00 -10.95
C VAL A 204 5.52 -10.75 -10.57
N MET A 205 5.72 -9.67 -11.31
CA MET A 205 5.05 -8.39 -11.10
C MET A 205 3.97 -8.21 -12.16
N ILE A 206 2.73 -8.03 -11.73
CA ILE A 206 1.58 -7.84 -12.62
C ILE A 206 1.03 -6.44 -12.37
N LEU A 207 1.19 -5.54 -13.34
CA LEU A 207 0.64 -4.21 -13.27
C LEU A 207 -0.76 -4.16 -13.88
N VAL A 208 -1.70 -3.58 -13.15
CA VAL A 208 -3.11 -3.51 -13.51
C VAL A 208 -3.57 -2.05 -13.51
N SER A 209 -4.48 -1.70 -14.41
CA SER A 209 -5.07 -0.35 -14.50
C SER A 209 -5.64 0.10 -13.15
N ILE A 210 -5.34 1.36 -12.80
CA ILE A 210 -5.98 2.06 -11.68
C ILE A 210 -7.50 1.97 -11.81
N GLY A 211 -8.18 1.65 -10.71
CA GLY A 211 -9.63 1.49 -10.63
C GLY A 211 -10.17 0.19 -11.20
N ALA A 212 -9.32 -0.71 -11.72
CA ALA A 212 -9.76 -2.05 -12.09
C ALA A 212 -10.36 -2.75 -10.87
N ARG A 213 -11.45 -3.48 -11.09
CA ARG A 213 -12.18 -4.23 -10.05
C ARG A 213 -12.20 -5.71 -10.38
N ASN A 214 -11.96 -6.55 -9.38
CA ASN A 214 -12.02 -7.99 -9.50
C ASN A 214 -12.14 -8.65 -8.11
N LEU A 215 -12.33 -9.97 -8.09
CA LEU A 215 -12.14 -10.82 -6.91
C LEU A 215 -10.65 -11.13 -6.77
N TRP A 216 -9.88 -10.13 -6.34
CA TRP A 216 -8.42 -10.18 -6.42
C TRP A 216 -7.77 -11.34 -5.66
N GLU A 217 -8.33 -11.77 -4.52
CA GLU A 217 -7.84 -12.95 -3.80
C GLU A 217 -7.93 -14.21 -4.68
N SER A 218 -9.06 -14.41 -5.36
CA SER A 218 -9.26 -15.55 -6.27
C SER A 218 -8.39 -15.45 -7.53
N VAL A 219 -8.18 -14.22 -8.04
CA VAL A 219 -7.28 -13.98 -9.16
C VAL A 219 -5.84 -14.31 -8.77
N GLU A 220 -5.37 -13.81 -7.62
CA GLU A 220 -4.01 -14.08 -7.12
C GLU A 220 -3.79 -15.56 -6.86
N GLU A 221 -4.72 -16.25 -6.21
CA GLU A 221 -4.62 -17.69 -5.98
C GLU A 221 -4.42 -18.47 -7.29
N GLN A 222 -5.19 -18.13 -8.33
CA GLN A 222 -5.08 -18.80 -9.62
C GLN A 222 -3.79 -18.47 -10.37
N LEU A 223 -3.23 -17.28 -10.18
CA LEU A 223 -1.94 -16.90 -10.76
C LEU A 223 -0.77 -17.54 -9.99
N CYS A 224 -0.86 -17.63 -8.66
CA CYS A 224 0.11 -18.36 -7.83
C CYS A 224 0.22 -19.82 -8.27
N ARG A 225 -0.90 -20.49 -8.59
CA ARG A 225 -0.88 -21.87 -9.11
C ARG A 225 -0.05 -22.02 -10.39
N VAL A 226 -0.07 -21.03 -11.29
CA VAL A 226 0.76 -21.05 -12.51
C VAL A 226 2.26 -21.07 -12.16
N VAL A 227 2.66 -20.35 -11.12
CA VAL A 227 4.04 -20.36 -10.62
C VAL A 227 4.34 -21.72 -9.98
N GLU A 228 3.48 -22.17 -9.06
CA GLU A 228 3.62 -23.42 -8.30
C GLU A 228 3.73 -24.66 -9.18
N ASP A 229 2.97 -24.72 -10.28
CA ASP A 229 2.98 -25.84 -11.23
C ASP A 229 4.31 -25.98 -12.00
N ILE A 230 5.12 -24.91 -12.03
CA ILE A 230 6.35 -24.84 -12.83
C ILE A 230 7.60 -24.87 -11.96
N ILE A 231 7.55 -24.29 -10.74
CA ILE A 231 8.72 -24.20 -9.87
C ILE A 231 9.11 -25.57 -9.30
N PRO A 232 10.40 -25.94 -9.31
CA PRO A 232 10.88 -27.14 -8.62
C PRO A 232 10.75 -27.02 -7.11
N SER A 233 10.65 -28.15 -6.41
CA SER A 233 10.68 -28.18 -4.95
C SER A 233 11.97 -27.53 -4.41
N GLY A 234 11.82 -26.60 -3.46
CA GLY A 234 12.94 -25.88 -2.84
C GLY A 234 13.31 -24.55 -3.52
N MET A 235 12.67 -24.20 -4.65
CA MET A 235 12.73 -22.86 -5.23
C MET A 235 11.46 -22.07 -4.86
N SER A 236 11.58 -20.75 -4.73
CA SER A 236 10.44 -19.84 -4.58
C SER A 236 10.52 -18.70 -5.57
N ILE A 237 9.37 -18.39 -6.17
CA ILE A 237 9.14 -17.19 -6.95
C ILE A 237 7.86 -16.57 -6.38
N SER A 238 7.94 -15.33 -5.93
CA SER A 238 6.80 -14.61 -5.38
C SER A 238 5.94 -14.04 -6.50
N LEU A 239 4.74 -13.56 -6.16
CA LEU A 239 3.84 -12.89 -7.10
C LEU A 239 3.25 -11.65 -6.44
N GLU A 240 3.22 -10.55 -7.19
CA GLU A 240 2.59 -9.30 -6.75
C GLU A 240 1.69 -8.73 -7.86
N ILE A 241 0.44 -8.42 -7.51
CA ILE A 241 -0.50 -7.70 -8.37
C ILE A 241 -0.61 -6.27 -7.87
N LEU A 242 -0.20 -5.30 -8.68
CA LEU A 242 -0.06 -3.90 -8.29
C LEU A 242 -0.82 -2.95 -9.23
N PRO A 243 -1.28 -1.79 -8.75
CA PRO A 243 -1.86 -0.76 -9.61
C PRO A 243 -0.78 -0.10 -10.49
N SER A 244 -1.14 0.32 -11.71
CA SER A 244 -0.20 0.78 -12.74
C SER A 244 0.47 2.14 -12.48
N ASN A 245 0.13 2.83 -11.38
CA ASN A 245 0.90 3.96 -10.86
C ASN A 245 2.02 3.51 -9.92
N PHE A 246 2.25 2.21 -9.76
CA PHE A 246 3.40 1.70 -9.07
C PHE A 246 4.65 2.06 -9.87
N VAL A 247 5.53 2.86 -9.25
CA VAL A 247 6.83 3.21 -9.83
C VAL A 247 7.84 2.26 -9.20
N CYS A 248 8.34 1.32 -10.01
CA CYS A 248 9.43 0.41 -9.64
C CYS A 248 10.66 1.17 -9.11
#